data_AF-A0ABD7EBM9-F1
#
_entry.id   AF-A0ABD7EBM9-F1
#
_cell.length_a   1.000
_cell.length_b   1.000
_cell.length_c   1.000
_cell.angle_alpha   90.00
_cell.angle_beta   90.00
_cell.angle_gamma   90.00
#
_symmetry.space_group_name_H-M   'P 1'
#
loop_
_entity.id
_entity.type
_entity.pdbx_description
1 polymer ?
#
loop_
_entity_poly.entity_id
_entity_poly.type
_entity_poly.pdbx_seq_one_letter_code
_entity_poly.pdbx_strand_id
1 'polypeptide(L)'
;MTGNVPVVLSEAEMKSILTLITRFPWNVAKPVISALGLARGKGRDATHGKILEELTELKEKNLNKFNDIIRSVNNLIFGQLVYGDKAFFCLSVDNQIISSLTKAMKLKWDLSEKPSVASDVILSEQEINASGKNKINLVHYSESNNQALALFSSVREQKIRERISPKSLPQYSGYEEIIATKKEKHQCFDVCIFNKTNSTISILIDAGINTIGESVLFAKSTVVRELYNIIGAEFASKERDFFPLIEPIFKQDQKPYSTLNYKVFELSFLTPEGTTHKERKTDSTKDLRQDIFNQEGIKAVGNIGLYRIGIRVERTNPLLQLADNVELTIPGTLRRYLGGSSGSPVNFAILSKCISRDDFETLTKLIL
;
A
#
# COMPACT_ATOMS: atom_id res chain seq x y z
N MET A 1 29.71 -21.79 38.36
CA MET A 1 28.35 -21.24 38.15
C MET A 1 28.37 -20.39 36.89
N THR A 2 28.22 -21.02 35.72
CA THR A 2 27.94 -20.30 34.48
C THR A 2 26.44 -20.03 34.49
N GLY A 3 26.04 -18.85 34.95
CA GLY A 3 24.64 -18.45 34.87
C GLY A 3 24.22 -18.48 33.41
N ASN A 4 23.24 -19.32 33.06
CA ASN A 4 22.61 -19.27 31.75
C ASN A 4 22.04 -17.86 31.60
N VAL A 5 22.64 -17.06 30.72
CA VAL A 5 22.06 -15.79 30.29
C VAL A 5 20.71 -16.15 29.65
N PRO A 6 19.58 -15.62 30.15
CA PRO A 6 18.29 -15.91 29.56
C PRO A 6 18.31 -15.52 28.08
N VAL A 7 17.80 -16.38 27.22
CA VAL A 7 17.74 -16.06 25.79
C VAL A 7 16.65 -15.01 25.62
N VAL A 8 17.02 -13.88 25.03
CA VAL A 8 16.11 -12.76 24.77
C VAL A 8 16.07 -12.51 23.26
N LEU A 9 14.92 -12.03 22.80
CA LEU A 9 14.79 -11.54 21.44
C LEU A 9 15.55 -10.22 21.27
N SER A 10 16.24 -10.07 20.15
CA SER A 10 16.91 -8.81 19.80
C SER A 10 15.88 -7.73 19.47
N GLU A 11 16.30 -6.47 19.48
CA GLU A 11 15.42 -5.36 19.09
C GLU A 11 14.88 -5.52 17.67
N ALA A 12 15.72 -5.97 16.73
CA ALA A 12 15.33 -6.23 15.34
C ALA A 12 14.27 -7.35 15.24
N GLU A 13 14.42 -8.42 16.02
CA GLU A 13 13.45 -9.52 16.08
C GLU A 13 12.09 -9.02 16.63
N MET A 14 12.10 -8.22 17.70
CA MET A 14 10.89 -7.62 18.25
C MET A 14 10.23 -6.64 17.27
N LYS A 15 11.01 -5.75 16.64
CA LYS A 15 10.54 -4.81 15.61
C LYS A 15 9.92 -5.56 14.42
N SER A 16 10.49 -6.69 14.01
CA SER A 16 9.95 -7.54 12.94
C SER A 16 8.53 -8.01 13.28
N ILE A 17 8.35 -8.61 14.46
CA ILE A 17 7.07 -9.16 14.89
C ILE A 17 6.03 -8.05 15.06
N LEU A 18 6.40 -6.94 15.68
CA LEU A 18 5.52 -5.79 15.84
C LEU A 18 5.07 -5.25 14.46
N THR A 19 5.98 -5.18 13.49
CA THR A 19 5.68 -4.72 12.14
C THR A 19 4.68 -5.63 11.43
N LEU A 20 4.85 -6.96 11.55
CA LEU A 20 3.92 -7.94 11.00
C LEU A 20 2.49 -7.74 11.52
N ILE A 21 2.35 -7.35 12.79
CA ILE A 21 1.04 -7.20 13.44
C ILE A 21 0.42 -5.82 13.17
N THR A 22 1.23 -4.78 13.11
CA THR A 22 0.76 -3.39 13.06
C THR A 22 0.59 -2.85 11.66
N ARG A 23 1.54 -3.12 10.74
CA ARG A 23 1.54 -2.59 9.36
C ARG A 23 0.71 -3.38 8.37
N PHE A 24 0.55 -4.69 8.59
CA PHE A 24 -0.31 -5.49 7.74
C PHE A 24 -1.78 -5.24 8.12
N PRO A 25 -2.70 -5.17 7.14
CA PRO A 25 -4.13 -5.23 7.42
C PRO A 25 -4.43 -6.49 8.25
N TRP A 26 -5.25 -6.38 9.29
CA TRP A 26 -5.43 -7.47 10.25
C TRP A 26 -6.01 -8.75 9.63
N ASN A 27 -6.84 -8.60 8.60
CA ASN A 27 -7.38 -9.69 7.79
C ASN A 27 -6.29 -10.42 6.97
N VAL A 28 -5.16 -9.76 6.69
CA VAL A 28 -3.97 -10.34 6.03
C VAL A 28 -3.03 -10.94 7.08
N ALA A 29 -2.73 -10.21 8.15
CA ALA A 29 -1.77 -10.63 9.18
C ALA A 29 -2.18 -11.95 9.87
N LYS A 30 -3.47 -12.15 10.18
CA LYS A 30 -3.97 -13.34 10.88
C LYS A 30 -3.66 -14.66 10.15
N PRO A 31 -4.04 -14.83 8.86
CA PRO A 31 -3.64 -15.99 8.09
C PRO A 31 -2.13 -16.16 7.98
N VAL A 32 -1.38 -15.07 7.73
CA VAL A 32 0.09 -15.12 7.60
C VAL A 32 0.75 -15.67 8.87
N ILE A 33 0.35 -15.17 10.04
CA ILE A 33 0.81 -15.68 11.35
C ILE A 33 0.50 -17.17 11.51
N SER A 34 -0.68 -17.61 11.08
CA SER A 34 -1.08 -19.02 11.16
C SER A 34 -0.26 -19.90 10.20
N ALA A 35 0.02 -19.41 8.99
CA ALA A 35 0.84 -20.10 7.99
C ALA A 35 2.31 -20.24 8.43
N LEU A 36 2.83 -19.29 9.22
CA LEU A 36 4.13 -19.38 9.87
C LEU A 36 4.15 -20.36 11.06
N GLY A 37 2.99 -20.94 11.42
CA GLY A 37 2.86 -21.87 12.53
C GLY A 37 2.88 -21.22 13.91
N LEU A 38 2.62 -19.91 14.01
CA LEU A 38 2.65 -19.15 15.25
C LEU A 38 1.27 -19.06 15.91
N ALA A 39 1.27 -19.00 17.24
CA ALA A 39 0.05 -18.91 18.04
C ALA A 39 -0.68 -17.56 17.89
N ARG A 40 -2.00 -17.60 18.07
CA ARG A 40 -2.86 -16.41 18.03
C ARG A 40 -3.54 -16.12 19.37
N GLY A 41 -3.69 -14.83 19.65
CA GLY A 41 -4.46 -14.29 20.76
C GLY A 41 -5.80 -13.71 20.31
N LYS A 42 -6.58 -13.20 21.28
CA LYS A 42 -7.80 -12.44 21.01
C LYS A 42 -7.43 -10.98 20.72
N GLY A 43 -7.20 -10.65 19.46
CA GLY A 43 -6.82 -9.30 19.02
C GLY A 43 -5.32 -9.16 18.74
N ARG A 44 -4.89 -7.95 18.34
CA ARG A 44 -3.50 -7.67 17.95
C ARG A 44 -2.54 -7.83 19.13
N ASP A 45 -2.83 -7.16 20.25
CA ASP A 45 -1.92 -7.11 21.41
C ASP A 45 -1.73 -8.48 22.05
N ALA A 46 -2.82 -9.22 22.26
CA ALA A 46 -2.76 -10.59 22.78
C ALA A 46 -2.05 -11.56 21.82
N THR A 47 -2.10 -11.29 20.51
CA THR A 47 -1.35 -12.09 19.53
C THR A 47 0.14 -11.75 19.56
N HIS A 48 0.48 -10.46 19.71
CA HIS A 48 1.86 -10.01 19.85
C HIS A 48 2.54 -10.64 21.05
N GLY A 49 1.92 -10.59 22.23
CA GLY A 49 2.47 -11.19 23.46
C GLY A 49 2.75 -12.69 23.29
N LYS A 50 1.78 -13.45 22.78
CA LYS A 50 1.95 -14.90 22.55
C LYS A 50 3.06 -15.25 21.57
N ILE A 51 3.19 -14.48 20.48
CA ILE A 51 4.25 -14.71 19.50
C ILE A 51 5.62 -14.47 20.12
N LEU A 52 5.78 -13.43 20.96
CA LEU A 52 7.04 -13.16 21.64
C LEU A 52 7.41 -14.28 22.63
N GLU A 53 6.46 -14.77 23.42
CA GLU A 53 6.66 -15.90 24.33
C GLU A 53 7.09 -17.16 23.56
N GLU A 54 6.33 -17.52 22.53
CA GLU A 54 6.60 -18.71 21.70
C GLU A 54 7.96 -18.63 20.99
N LEU A 55 8.31 -17.48 20.43
CA LEU A 55 9.59 -17.30 19.74
C LEU A 55 10.78 -17.28 20.69
N THR A 56 10.60 -16.78 21.92
CA THR A 56 11.65 -16.82 22.96
C THR A 56 11.95 -18.28 23.33
N GLU A 57 10.92 -19.07 23.62
CA GLU A 57 11.08 -20.51 23.87
C GLU A 57 11.68 -21.25 22.66
N LEU A 58 11.25 -20.89 21.45
CA LEU A 58 11.73 -21.53 20.23
C LEU A 58 13.20 -21.22 19.97
N LYS A 59 13.67 -20.00 20.27
CA LYS A 59 15.08 -19.61 20.14
C LYS A 59 15.97 -20.43 21.06
N GLU A 60 15.50 -20.76 22.27
CA GLU A 60 16.18 -21.65 23.22
C GLU A 60 16.19 -23.10 22.74
N LYS A 61 15.03 -23.62 22.32
CA LYS A 61 14.82 -25.05 22.07
C LYS A 61 15.22 -25.49 20.65
N ASN A 62 15.07 -24.61 19.66
CA ASN A 62 15.30 -24.92 18.24
C ASN A 62 15.66 -23.65 17.45
N LEU A 63 16.92 -23.24 17.56
CA LEU A 63 17.46 -22.05 16.92
C LEU A 63 17.29 -22.05 15.39
N ASN A 64 17.37 -23.21 14.73
CA ASN A 64 17.21 -23.30 13.28
C ASN A 64 15.78 -22.93 12.86
N LYS A 65 14.77 -23.54 13.51
CA LYS A 65 13.37 -23.21 13.23
C LYS A 65 13.05 -21.76 13.56
N PHE A 66 13.61 -21.23 14.65
CA PHE A 66 13.51 -19.81 14.99
C PHE A 66 14.04 -18.92 13.85
N ASN A 67 15.26 -19.18 13.39
CA ASN A 67 15.90 -18.40 12.33
C ASN A 67 15.11 -18.46 11.01
N ASP A 68 14.53 -19.62 10.68
CA ASP A 68 13.71 -19.77 9.47
C ASP A 68 12.41 -18.97 9.54
N ILE A 69 11.76 -18.92 10.71
CA ILE A 69 10.58 -18.08 10.93
C ILE A 69 10.95 -16.60 10.83
N ILE A 70 11.99 -16.14 11.52
CA ILE A 70 12.42 -14.74 11.50
C ILE A 70 12.84 -14.30 10.09
N ARG A 71 13.52 -15.17 9.32
CA ARG A 71 13.84 -14.91 7.91
C ARG A 71 12.57 -14.75 7.08
N SER A 72 11.59 -15.62 7.27
CA SER A 72 10.31 -15.56 6.57
C SER A 72 9.53 -14.28 6.90
N VAL A 73 9.49 -13.90 8.18
CA VAL A 73 8.87 -12.65 8.65
C VAL A 73 9.56 -11.44 8.02
N ASN A 74 10.89 -11.39 7.98
CA ASN A 74 11.64 -10.29 7.37
C ASN A 74 11.37 -10.16 5.87
N ASN A 75 11.29 -11.28 5.15
CA ASN A 75 10.94 -11.29 3.72
C ASN A 75 9.53 -10.73 3.48
N LEU A 76 8.56 -11.12 4.32
CA LEU A 76 7.19 -10.60 4.25
C LEU A 76 7.14 -9.10 4.55
N ILE A 77 7.85 -8.65 5.59
CA ILE A 77 7.95 -7.23 5.93
C ILE A 77 8.50 -6.46 4.75
N PHE A 78 9.63 -6.89 4.17
CA PHE A 78 10.21 -6.22 3.02
C PHE A 78 9.21 -6.14 1.86
N GLY A 79 8.50 -7.23 1.56
CA GLY A 79 7.40 -7.25 0.59
C GLY A 79 6.32 -6.22 0.90
N GLN A 80 5.89 -6.10 2.15
CA GLN A 80 4.90 -5.09 2.59
C GLN A 80 5.41 -3.66 2.50
N LEU A 81 6.68 -3.40 2.85
CA LEU A 81 7.27 -2.06 2.74
C LEU A 81 7.27 -1.57 1.29
N VAL A 82 7.62 -2.46 0.37
CA VAL A 82 7.74 -2.15 -1.05
C VAL A 82 6.37 -2.14 -1.74
N TYR A 83 5.58 -3.20 -1.57
CA TYR A 83 4.42 -3.49 -2.40
C TYR A 83 3.08 -3.41 -1.67
N GLY A 84 3.03 -3.04 -0.39
CA GLY A 84 1.83 -3.02 0.45
C GLY A 84 0.65 -2.19 -0.08
N ASP A 85 -0.09 -1.53 0.82
CA ASP A 85 -1.14 -0.61 0.38
C ASP A 85 -0.49 0.65 -0.22
N LYS A 86 -0.54 0.80 -1.55
CA LYS A 86 0.17 1.85 -2.30
C LYS A 86 -0.75 2.61 -3.24
N ALA A 87 -0.58 3.92 -3.30
CA ALA A 87 -1.04 4.71 -4.43
C ALA A 87 0.03 4.69 -5.53
N PHE A 88 -0.32 4.14 -6.67
CA PHE A 88 0.54 3.90 -7.81
C PHE A 88 0.39 5.00 -8.86
N PHE A 89 1.51 5.66 -9.17
CA PHE A 89 1.66 6.62 -10.26
C PHE A 89 2.62 6.06 -11.31
N CYS A 90 2.43 6.42 -12.57
CA CYS A 90 3.35 6.07 -13.64
C CYS A 90 3.74 7.33 -14.43
N LEU A 91 5.03 7.64 -14.44
CA LEU A 91 5.62 8.78 -15.14
C LEU A 91 6.42 8.29 -16.34
N SER A 92 6.18 8.85 -17.52
CA SER A 92 7.10 8.73 -18.65
C SER A 92 8.12 9.86 -18.61
N VAL A 93 9.40 9.53 -18.79
CA VAL A 93 10.53 10.46 -18.76
C VAL A 93 11.52 10.12 -19.87
N ASP A 94 12.48 11.00 -20.13
CA ASP A 94 13.54 10.71 -21.08
C ASP A 94 14.48 9.61 -20.55
N ASN A 95 14.98 8.76 -21.46
CA ASN A 95 15.92 7.68 -21.12
C ASN A 95 17.16 8.15 -20.36
N GLN A 96 17.68 9.34 -20.69
CA GLN A 96 18.81 9.93 -20.00
C GLN A 96 18.51 10.20 -18.52
N ILE A 97 17.28 10.62 -18.19
CA ILE A 97 16.83 10.86 -16.82
C ILE A 97 16.84 9.55 -16.02
N ILE A 98 16.33 8.45 -16.59
CA ILE A 98 16.41 7.12 -15.95
C ILE A 98 17.87 6.77 -15.64
N SER A 99 18.76 6.89 -16.63
CA SER A 99 20.18 6.52 -16.46
C SER A 99 20.89 7.37 -15.39
N SER A 100 20.60 8.67 -15.35
CA SER A 100 21.16 9.60 -14.35
C SER A 100 20.64 9.29 -12.95
N LEU A 101 19.33 9.07 -12.81
CA LEU A 101 18.71 8.71 -11.53
C LEU A 101 19.26 7.39 -11.00
N THR A 102 19.30 6.33 -11.81
CA THR A 102 19.79 5.02 -11.34
C THR A 102 21.27 5.08 -10.96
N LYS A 103 22.10 5.82 -11.71
CA LYS A 103 23.52 6.01 -11.38
C LYS A 103 23.69 6.78 -10.07
N ALA A 104 22.97 7.88 -9.89
CA ALA A 104 23.05 8.72 -8.69
C ALA A 104 22.51 7.99 -7.45
N MET A 105 21.39 7.27 -7.56
CA MET A 105 20.83 6.46 -6.49
C MET A 105 21.78 5.35 -6.05
N LYS A 106 22.39 4.66 -7.02
CA LYS A 106 23.39 3.62 -6.74
C LYS A 106 24.57 4.18 -5.97
N LEU A 107 25.11 5.32 -6.41
CA LEU A 107 26.21 5.98 -5.70
C LEU A 107 25.81 6.37 -4.27
N LYS A 108 24.62 7.00 -4.09
CA LYS A 108 24.08 7.36 -2.78
C LYS A 108 23.93 6.14 -1.87
N TRP A 109 23.48 5.01 -2.42
CA TRP A 109 23.32 3.76 -1.71
C TRP A 109 24.66 3.12 -1.32
N ASP A 110 25.62 3.09 -2.24
CA ASP A 110 26.94 2.49 -2.00
C ASP A 110 27.73 3.20 -0.91
N LEU A 111 27.48 4.51 -0.74
CA LEU A 111 28.06 5.35 0.32
C LEU A 111 27.28 5.31 1.65
N SER A 112 26.11 4.67 1.69
CA SER A 112 25.26 4.62 2.88
C SER A 112 25.51 3.36 3.72
N GLU A 113 25.20 3.44 5.00
CA GLU A 113 25.15 2.27 5.87
C GLU A 113 23.96 1.40 5.48
N LYS A 114 24.22 0.13 5.20
CA LYS A 114 23.22 -0.81 4.68
C LYS A 114 22.54 -1.52 5.85
N PRO A 115 21.19 -1.53 5.92
CA PRO A 115 20.48 -2.34 6.90
C PRO A 115 20.79 -3.83 6.66
N SER A 116 20.94 -4.58 7.74
CA SER A 116 21.18 -6.03 7.66
C SER A 116 19.88 -6.77 7.38
N VAL A 117 18.77 -6.28 7.94
CA VAL A 117 17.42 -6.82 7.74
C VAL A 117 16.39 -5.70 7.57
N ALA A 118 15.22 -6.04 7.02
CA ALA A 118 14.17 -5.06 6.75
C ALA A 118 13.63 -4.39 8.03
N SER A 119 13.71 -5.04 9.19
CA SER A 119 13.31 -4.44 10.46
C SER A 119 14.23 -3.31 10.94
N ASP A 120 15.49 -3.25 10.47
CA ASP A 120 16.46 -2.24 10.90
C ASP A 120 16.04 -0.83 10.46
N VAL A 121 15.25 -0.73 9.39
CA VAL A 121 14.76 0.55 8.88
C VAL A 121 13.42 0.95 9.50
N ILE A 122 12.84 0.12 10.39
CA ILE A 122 11.59 0.41 11.08
C ILE A 122 11.89 1.23 12.34
N LEU A 123 11.26 2.40 12.42
CA LEU A 123 11.39 3.30 13.56
C LEU A 123 10.44 2.87 14.69
N SER A 124 10.93 2.92 15.92
CA SER A 124 10.12 2.88 17.14
C SER A 124 9.24 4.12 17.26
N GLU A 125 8.24 4.08 18.13
CA GLU A 125 7.35 5.22 18.39
C GLU A 125 8.13 6.46 18.88
N GLN A 126 9.15 6.26 19.70
CA GLN A 126 10.02 7.34 20.18
C GLN A 126 10.79 7.99 19.02
N GLU A 127 11.36 7.17 18.13
CA GLU A 127 12.09 7.63 16.95
C GLU A 127 11.16 8.37 15.96
N ILE A 128 9.94 7.86 15.74
CA ILE A 128 8.92 8.52 14.92
C ILE A 128 8.58 9.89 15.49
N ASN A 129 8.36 9.98 16.80
CA ASN A 129 8.02 11.22 17.47
C ASN A 129 9.15 12.25 17.43
N ALA A 130 10.41 11.81 17.56
CA ALA A 130 11.59 12.66 17.45
C ALA A 130 11.92 13.09 16.00
N SER A 131 11.47 12.33 15.00
CA SER A 131 11.84 12.56 13.59
C SER A 131 11.28 13.85 13.00
N GLY A 132 12.07 14.47 12.13
CA GLY A 132 11.65 15.58 11.27
C GLY A 132 10.59 15.13 10.24
N LYS A 133 9.67 16.04 9.89
CA LYS A 133 8.56 15.73 8.98
C LYS A 133 9.02 15.73 7.52
N ASN A 134 8.50 14.80 6.72
CA ASN A 134 8.66 14.71 5.27
C ASN A 134 10.13 14.68 4.78
N LYS A 135 11.08 14.33 5.67
CA LYS A 135 12.46 14.07 5.28
C LYS A 135 12.52 12.68 4.67
N ILE A 136 12.91 12.61 3.41
CA ILE A 136 13.05 11.36 2.65
C ILE A 136 14.46 10.82 2.85
N ASN A 137 14.57 9.56 3.25
CA ASN A 137 15.84 8.85 3.35
C ASN A 137 15.79 7.60 2.47
N LEU A 138 16.81 7.38 1.66
CA LEU A 138 16.97 6.14 0.89
C LEU A 138 17.34 5.03 1.87
N VAL A 139 16.52 3.98 1.95
CA VAL A 139 16.71 2.86 2.90
C VAL A 139 16.94 1.52 2.21
N HIS A 140 16.68 1.44 0.91
CA HIS A 140 17.07 0.30 0.09
C HIS A 140 17.22 0.71 -1.36
N TYR A 141 18.24 0.18 -2.04
CA TYR A 141 18.37 0.24 -3.48
C TYR A 141 18.76 -1.13 -4.03
N SER A 142 18.11 -1.54 -5.10
CA SER A 142 18.48 -2.73 -5.87
C SER A 142 18.36 -2.45 -7.36
N GLU A 143 19.17 -3.16 -8.15
CA GLU A 143 19.25 -2.95 -9.58
C GLU A 143 19.38 -4.29 -10.31
N SER A 144 18.65 -4.40 -11.41
CA SER A 144 18.74 -5.46 -12.41
C SER A 144 18.99 -4.84 -13.79
N ASN A 145 19.13 -5.68 -14.82
CA ASN A 145 19.36 -5.22 -16.19
C ASN A 145 18.24 -4.30 -16.70
N ASN A 146 16.98 -4.60 -16.37
CA ASN A 146 15.82 -3.89 -16.93
C ASN A 146 15.17 -2.91 -15.94
N GLN A 147 15.40 -3.08 -14.64
CA GLN A 147 14.75 -2.29 -13.61
C GLN A 147 15.69 -1.94 -12.46
N ALA A 148 15.51 -0.78 -11.86
CA ALA A 148 16.06 -0.43 -10.56
C ALA A 148 14.93 -0.07 -9.60
N LEU A 149 15.12 -0.34 -8.31
CA LEU A 149 14.17 -0.08 -7.26
C LEU A 149 14.84 0.72 -6.16
N ALA A 150 14.25 1.85 -5.79
CA ALA A 150 14.64 2.67 -4.65
C ALA A 150 13.48 2.73 -3.65
N LEU A 151 13.73 2.30 -2.41
CA LEU A 151 12.80 2.39 -1.28
C LEU A 151 13.22 3.56 -0.40
N PHE A 152 12.24 4.40 -0.09
CA PHE A 152 12.39 5.58 0.74
C PHE A 152 11.61 5.43 2.04
N SER A 153 12.20 5.87 3.14
CA SER A 153 11.55 6.01 4.44
C SER A 153 11.37 7.49 4.76
N SER A 154 10.18 7.88 5.20
CA SER A 154 9.90 9.23 5.69
C SER A 154 8.92 9.21 6.85
N VAL A 155 8.95 10.21 7.72
CA VAL A 155 7.94 10.39 8.77
C VAL A 155 6.96 11.48 8.36
N ARG A 156 5.68 11.14 8.30
CA ARG A 156 4.58 12.02 7.88
C ARG A 156 3.60 12.24 9.00
N GLU A 157 2.89 13.37 8.96
CA GLU A 157 1.84 13.69 9.90
C GLU A 157 0.47 13.39 9.27
N GLN A 158 -0.36 12.62 9.96
CA GLN A 158 -1.75 12.38 9.57
C GLN A 158 -2.67 13.00 10.61
N LYS A 159 -3.77 13.60 10.14
CA LYS A 159 -4.88 14.01 11.00
C LYS A 159 -5.81 12.83 11.21
N ILE A 160 -6.00 12.44 12.46
CA ILE A 160 -6.92 11.37 12.87
C ILE A 160 -8.09 12.04 13.59
N ARG A 161 -9.30 11.75 13.12
CA ARG A 161 -10.54 12.15 13.78
C ARG A 161 -10.94 11.03 14.73
N GLU A 162 -11.12 11.36 15.99
CA GLU A 162 -11.52 10.41 17.02
C GLU A 162 -12.82 10.89 17.69
N ARG A 163 -13.66 9.92 18.04
CA ARG A 163 -14.88 10.15 18.79
C ARG A 163 -14.56 9.94 20.26
N ILE A 164 -14.67 11.01 21.04
CA ILE A 164 -14.46 10.97 22.48
C ILE A 164 -15.84 10.95 23.13
N SER A 165 -16.04 10.01 24.05
CA SER A 165 -17.26 9.97 24.85
C SER A 165 -17.33 11.24 25.72
N PRO A 166 -18.40 12.04 25.63
CA PRO A 166 -18.57 13.20 26.51
C PRO A 166 -18.50 12.84 28.01
N LYS A 167 -18.82 11.59 28.36
CA LYS A 167 -18.75 11.07 29.73
C LYS A 167 -17.32 11.03 30.31
N SER A 168 -16.28 11.01 29.47
CA SER A 168 -14.89 11.03 29.95
C SER A 168 -14.38 12.44 30.27
N LEU A 169 -15.16 13.49 29.96
CA LEU A 169 -14.79 14.89 30.18
C LEU A 169 -15.98 15.64 30.82
N PRO A 170 -16.01 15.78 32.16
CA PRO A 170 -17.16 16.32 32.91
C PRO A 170 -17.71 17.65 32.39
N GLN A 171 -16.84 18.54 31.90
CA GLN A 171 -17.18 19.85 31.34
C GLN A 171 -17.95 19.80 30.01
N TYR A 172 -18.01 18.64 29.35
CA TYR A 172 -18.74 18.43 28.10
C TYR A 172 -19.92 17.45 28.26
N SER A 173 -20.33 17.16 29.49
CA SER A 173 -21.41 16.21 29.79
C SER A 173 -22.78 16.55 29.17
N GLY A 174 -23.00 17.81 28.76
CA GLY A 174 -24.22 18.25 28.08
C GLY A 174 -24.25 18.01 26.56
N TYR A 175 -23.18 17.47 25.97
CA TYR A 175 -23.11 17.15 24.54
C TYR A 175 -23.30 15.64 24.31
N GLU A 176 -23.85 15.25 23.15
CA GLU A 176 -24.03 13.85 22.77
C GLU A 176 -22.74 13.20 22.25
N GLU A 177 -21.90 13.96 21.53
CA GLU A 177 -20.67 13.48 20.92
C GLU A 177 -19.58 14.58 20.92
N ILE A 178 -18.33 14.18 21.15
CA ILE A 178 -17.16 15.03 20.92
C ILE A 178 -16.36 14.44 19.76
N ILE A 179 -16.15 15.23 18.70
CA ILE A 179 -15.27 14.87 17.58
C ILE A 179 -13.97 15.64 17.74
N ALA A 180 -12.93 14.96 18.22
CA ALA A 180 -11.59 15.51 18.32
C ALA A 180 -10.78 15.20 17.07
N THR A 181 -9.79 16.04 16.77
CA THR A 181 -8.80 15.78 15.71
C THR A 181 -7.42 15.89 16.31
N LYS A 182 -6.65 14.80 16.26
CA LYS A 182 -5.25 14.78 16.66
C LYS A 182 -4.35 14.59 15.45
N LYS A 183 -3.11 15.04 15.60
CA LYS A 183 -2.03 14.87 14.62
C LYS A 183 -1.12 13.77 15.12
N GLU A 184 -0.97 12.71 14.34
CA GLU A 184 -0.05 11.63 14.67
C GLU A 184 1.02 11.52 13.59
N LYS A 185 2.27 11.33 14.04
CA LYS A 185 3.37 11.01 13.16
C LYS A 185 3.34 9.50 12.89
N HIS A 186 3.57 9.14 11.64
CA HIS A 186 3.72 7.76 11.24
C HIS A 186 4.84 7.67 10.20
N GLN A 187 5.57 6.55 10.22
CA GLN A 187 6.58 6.28 9.22
C GLN A 187 5.92 5.69 7.95
N CYS A 188 6.26 6.25 6.81
CA CYS A 188 5.84 5.82 5.48
C CYS A 188 7.00 5.25 4.67
N PHE A 189 6.67 4.32 3.79
CA PHE A 189 7.59 3.71 2.85
C PHE A 189 7.13 3.91 1.41
N ASP A 190 7.84 4.77 0.67
CA ASP A 190 7.55 5.06 -0.73
C ASP A 190 8.59 4.41 -1.64
N VAL A 191 8.20 4.06 -2.85
CA VAL A 191 9.07 3.34 -3.80
C VAL A 191 9.11 4.06 -5.13
N CYS A 192 10.30 4.15 -5.71
CA CYS A 192 10.48 4.43 -7.13
C CYS A 192 11.02 3.19 -7.83
N ILE A 193 10.27 2.69 -8.82
CA ILE A 193 10.73 1.63 -9.72
C ILE A 193 11.04 2.27 -11.06
N PHE A 194 12.31 2.25 -11.44
CA PHE A 194 12.82 2.78 -12.69
C PHE A 194 12.84 1.66 -13.73
N ASN A 195 12.02 1.75 -14.76
CA ASN A 195 12.03 0.81 -15.87
C ASN A 195 12.87 1.38 -17.01
N LYS A 196 14.02 0.71 -17.24
CA LYS A 196 15.03 1.11 -18.23
C LYS A 196 14.61 0.80 -19.66
N THR A 197 13.66 -0.11 -19.86
CA THR A 197 13.22 -0.54 -21.19
C THR A 197 12.19 0.42 -21.79
N ASN A 198 11.25 0.91 -20.99
CA ASN A 198 10.15 1.76 -21.46
C ASN A 198 10.27 3.23 -21.01
N SER A 199 11.39 3.61 -20.39
CA SER A 199 11.63 4.97 -19.88
C SER A 199 10.55 5.48 -18.90
N THR A 200 10.12 4.61 -17.98
CA THR A 200 9.09 4.97 -16.99
C THR A 200 9.60 4.91 -15.55
N ILE A 201 9.03 5.77 -14.70
CA ILE A 201 9.18 5.73 -13.25
C ILE A 201 7.81 5.41 -12.67
N SER A 202 7.71 4.24 -12.05
CA SER A 202 6.56 3.91 -11.20
C SER A 202 6.83 4.45 -9.80
N ILE A 203 5.97 5.35 -9.31
CA ILE A 203 6.05 5.88 -7.95
C ILE A 203 4.93 5.25 -7.12
N LEU A 204 5.29 4.52 -6.08
CA LEU A 204 4.37 3.88 -5.16
C LEU A 204 4.41 4.65 -3.85
N ILE A 205 3.36 5.39 -3.56
CA ILE A 205 3.23 6.16 -2.32
C ILE A 205 2.52 5.33 -1.28
N ASP A 206 3.07 5.30 -0.06
CA ASP A 206 2.43 4.60 1.07
C ASP A 206 1.03 5.16 1.33
N ALA A 207 0.00 4.35 1.07
CA ALA A 207 -1.40 4.71 1.21
C ALA A 207 -2.01 3.84 2.30
N GLY A 208 -1.83 4.24 3.56
CA GLY A 208 -2.45 3.56 4.69
C GLY A 208 -3.98 3.52 4.62
N ILE A 209 -4.57 2.72 5.52
CA ILE A 209 -6.02 2.66 5.71
C ILE A 209 -6.50 4.07 6.09
N ASN A 210 -7.30 4.71 5.22
CA ASN A 210 -7.84 6.08 5.33
C ASN A 210 -6.98 7.22 4.77
N THR A 211 -5.99 6.96 3.91
CA THR A 211 -5.24 8.04 3.26
C THR A 211 -6.14 8.84 2.30
N ILE A 212 -6.20 10.17 2.51
CA ILE A 212 -6.99 11.11 1.70
C ILE A 212 -6.21 11.45 0.43
N GLY A 213 -6.87 11.57 -0.72
CA GLY A 213 -6.22 11.82 -2.03
C GLY A 213 -5.22 12.99 -2.04
N GLU A 214 -5.50 14.08 -1.33
CA GLU A 214 -4.57 15.23 -1.23
C GLU A 214 -3.23 14.86 -0.55
N SER A 215 -3.27 14.02 0.48
CA SER A 215 -2.05 13.58 1.18
C SER A 215 -1.17 12.70 0.28
N VAL A 216 -1.79 11.90 -0.60
CA VAL A 216 -1.08 11.10 -1.61
C VAL A 216 -0.38 12.00 -2.62
N LEU A 217 -1.07 13.01 -3.15
CA LEU A 217 -0.51 13.93 -4.14
C LEU A 217 0.66 14.75 -3.56
N PHE A 218 0.52 15.23 -2.33
CA PHE A 218 1.60 15.91 -1.62
C PHE A 218 2.83 15.01 -1.41
N ALA A 219 2.60 13.76 -0.98
CA ALA A 219 3.65 12.77 -0.83
C ALA A 219 4.36 12.49 -2.17
N LYS A 220 3.61 12.28 -3.26
CA LYS A 220 4.16 12.13 -4.61
C LYS A 220 5.03 13.31 -5.02
N SER A 221 4.56 14.54 -4.81
CA SER A 221 5.35 15.75 -5.13
C SER A 221 6.64 15.84 -4.31
N THR A 222 6.61 15.38 -3.06
CA THR A 222 7.81 15.32 -2.20
C THR A 222 8.83 14.31 -2.75
N VAL A 223 8.38 13.13 -3.19
CA VAL A 223 9.24 12.12 -3.83
C VAL A 223 9.82 12.65 -5.14
N VAL A 224 9.00 13.25 -6.02
CA VAL A 224 9.48 13.83 -7.30
C VAL A 224 10.55 14.90 -7.06
N ARG A 225 10.34 15.78 -6.07
CA ARG A 225 11.36 16.78 -5.70
C ARG A 225 12.65 16.14 -5.21
N GLU A 226 12.59 15.03 -4.47
CA GLU A 226 13.79 14.28 -4.09
C GLU A 226 14.50 13.70 -5.31
N LEU A 227 13.77 13.22 -6.32
CA LEU A 227 14.37 12.78 -7.59
C LEU A 227 15.10 13.94 -8.30
N TYR A 228 14.51 15.14 -8.32
CA TYR A 228 15.18 16.34 -8.86
C TYR A 228 16.46 16.69 -8.09
N ASN A 229 16.39 16.68 -6.75
CA ASN A 229 17.54 16.96 -5.90
C ASN A 229 18.69 15.97 -6.14
N ILE A 230 18.38 14.70 -6.38
CA ILE A 230 19.37 13.64 -6.57
C ILE A 230 20.16 13.81 -7.87
N ILE A 231 19.54 14.34 -8.92
CA ILE A 231 20.24 14.65 -10.19
C ILE A 231 20.69 16.11 -10.29
N GLY A 232 20.26 16.96 -9.35
CA GLY A 232 20.58 18.40 -9.32
C GLY A 232 19.80 19.26 -10.32
N ALA A 233 18.71 18.75 -10.90
CA ALA A 233 17.90 19.47 -11.89
C ALA A 233 16.46 18.95 -11.94
N GLU A 234 15.53 19.81 -12.33
CA GLU A 234 14.17 19.39 -12.68
C GLU A 234 14.15 18.71 -14.06
N PHE A 235 13.23 17.77 -14.25
CA PHE A 235 13.04 17.10 -15.54
C PHE A 235 11.57 17.07 -15.94
N ALA A 236 11.33 17.11 -17.26
CA ALA A 236 10.00 16.95 -17.81
C ALA A 236 9.51 15.51 -17.59
N SER A 237 8.25 15.37 -17.20
CA SER A 237 7.60 14.06 -17.08
C SER A 237 6.15 14.14 -17.51
N LYS A 238 5.62 13.03 -18.05
CA LYS A 238 4.21 12.89 -18.38
C LYS A 238 3.58 11.83 -17.48
N GLU A 239 2.59 12.22 -16.70
CA GLU A 239 1.83 11.28 -15.86
C GLU A 239 0.78 10.54 -16.69
N ARG A 240 0.60 9.24 -16.43
CA ARG A 240 -0.46 8.44 -17.06
C ARG A 240 -1.83 8.79 -16.45
N ASP A 241 -2.81 9.09 -17.30
CA ASP A 241 -4.21 9.16 -16.89
C ASP A 241 -4.82 7.75 -16.88
N PHE A 242 -5.26 7.28 -15.72
CA PHE A 242 -5.91 5.98 -15.56
C PHE A 242 -7.42 6.02 -15.82
N PHE A 243 -8.03 7.21 -15.92
CA PHE A 243 -9.47 7.35 -16.15
C PHE A 243 -9.99 6.60 -17.39
N PRO A 244 -9.31 6.61 -18.55
CA PRO A 244 -9.76 5.88 -19.74
C PRO A 244 -9.83 4.37 -19.57
N LEU A 245 -9.24 3.80 -18.52
CA LEU A 245 -9.27 2.36 -18.26
C LEU A 245 -10.53 1.92 -17.52
N ILE A 246 -11.30 2.84 -16.94
CA ILE A 246 -12.46 2.52 -16.10
C ILE A 246 -13.51 1.72 -16.88
N GLU A 247 -13.89 2.19 -18.07
CA GLU A 247 -14.90 1.54 -18.89
C GLU A 247 -14.42 0.18 -19.46
N PRO A 248 -13.21 0.06 -20.04
CA PRO A 248 -12.62 -1.24 -20.39
C PRO A 248 -12.61 -2.27 -19.27
N ILE A 249 -12.24 -1.87 -18.06
CA ILE A 249 -12.20 -2.76 -16.88
C ILE A 249 -13.63 -3.19 -16.51
N PHE A 250 -14.60 -2.30 -16.59
CA PHE A 250 -15.99 -2.65 -16.30
C PHE A 250 -16.54 -3.65 -17.31
N LYS A 251 -16.42 -3.33 -18.61
CA LYS A 251 -16.97 -4.13 -19.72
C LYS A 251 -16.30 -5.49 -19.84
N GLN A 252 -14.99 -5.56 -19.61
CA GLN A 252 -14.20 -6.79 -19.66
C GLN A 252 -14.34 -7.53 -21.02
N ASP A 253 -14.53 -6.80 -22.11
CA ASP A 253 -14.79 -7.32 -23.44
C ASP A 253 -13.53 -7.37 -24.34
N GLN A 254 -12.45 -6.71 -23.92
CA GLN A 254 -11.18 -6.66 -24.65
C GLN A 254 -9.98 -7.18 -23.85
N LYS A 255 -8.92 -7.62 -24.53
CA LYS A 255 -7.67 -8.02 -23.88
C LYS A 255 -6.97 -6.81 -23.23
N PRO A 256 -6.29 -6.98 -22.08
CA PRO A 256 -6.13 -8.22 -21.32
C PRO A 256 -7.34 -8.59 -20.43
N TYR A 257 -8.29 -7.68 -20.25
CA TYR A 257 -9.41 -7.80 -19.32
C TYR A 257 -10.28 -9.04 -19.55
N SER A 258 -10.61 -9.35 -20.81
CA SER A 258 -11.44 -10.51 -21.18
C SER A 258 -10.84 -11.88 -20.83
N THR A 259 -9.55 -11.94 -20.53
CA THR A 259 -8.84 -13.18 -20.16
C THR A 259 -8.58 -13.33 -18.67
N LEU A 260 -8.88 -12.31 -17.86
CA LEU A 260 -8.55 -12.27 -16.45
C LEU A 260 -9.80 -12.50 -15.60
N ASN A 261 -9.70 -13.30 -14.55
CA ASN A 261 -10.80 -13.50 -13.61
C ASN A 261 -10.72 -12.44 -12.50
N TYR A 262 -11.57 -11.42 -12.56
CA TYR A 262 -11.71 -10.41 -11.52
C TYR A 262 -13.17 -10.02 -11.32
N LYS A 263 -13.47 -9.51 -10.12
CA LYS A 263 -14.82 -9.09 -9.72
C LYS A 263 -14.86 -7.59 -9.45
N VAL A 264 -15.88 -6.89 -9.94
CA VAL A 264 -16.08 -5.47 -9.61
C VAL A 264 -16.73 -5.35 -8.24
N PHE A 265 -16.09 -4.62 -7.32
CA PHE A 265 -16.58 -4.44 -5.95
C PHE A 265 -16.93 -2.99 -5.61
N GLU A 266 -16.40 -2.01 -6.35
CA GLU A 266 -16.75 -0.61 -6.17
C GLU A 266 -17.06 -0.02 -7.54
N LEU A 267 -18.16 0.71 -7.62
CA LEU A 267 -18.62 1.34 -8.85
C LEU A 267 -19.20 2.71 -8.51
N SER A 268 -18.90 3.71 -9.32
CA SER A 268 -19.63 4.97 -9.27
C SER A 268 -19.90 5.48 -10.69
N PHE A 269 -21.14 5.87 -10.92
CA PHE A 269 -21.62 6.23 -12.25
C PHE A 269 -22.69 7.30 -12.22
N LEU A 270 -22.86 7.97 -13.36
CA LEU A 270 -23.92 8.93 -13.64
C LEU A 270 -24.91 8.31 -14.63
N THR A 271 -26.20 8.35 -14.34
CA THR A 271 -27.23 7.94 -15.31
C THR A 271 -27.55 9.07 -16.29
N PRO A 272 -28.14 8.79 -17.47
CA PRO A 272 -28.58 9.83 -18.40
C PRO A 272 -29.55 10.85 -17.80
N GLU A 273 -30.34 10.46 -16.80
CA GLU A 273 -31.26 11.33 -16.07
C GLU A 273 -30.54 12.26 -15.06
N GLY A 274 -29.22 12.14 -14.94
CA GLY A 274 -28.40 12.97 -14.05
C GLY A 274 -28.28 12.44 -12.62
N THR A 275 -28.71 11.21 -12.35
CA THR A 275 -28.62 10.62 -11.00
C THR A 275 -27.23 10.00 -10.80
N THR A 276 -26.62 10.29 -9.65
CA THR A 276 -25.32 9.72 -9.29
C THR A 276 -25.48 8.51 -8.39
N HIS A 277 -24.90 7.38 -8.78
CA HIS A 277 -24.85 6.17 -7.98
C HIS A 277 -23.44 5.90 -7.47
N LYS A 278 -23.35 5.39 -6.24
CA LYS A 278 -22.11 4.95 -5.60
C LYS A 278 -22.38 3.64 -4.87
N GLU A 279 -21.75 2.59 -5.33
CA GLU A 279 -21.99 1.24 -4.84
C GLU A 279 -20.69 0.59 -4.41
N ARG A 280 -20.75 -0.13 -3.30
CA ARG A 280 -19.64 -0.93 -2.79
C ARG A 280 -20.14 -2.25 -2.25
N LYS A 281 -19.55 -3.34 -2.72
CA LYS A 281 -19.85 -4.70 -2.28
C LYS A 281 -18.82 -5.19 -1.27
N THR A 282 -19.30 -5.57 -0.08
CA THR A 282 -18.47 -6.06 1.02
C THR A 282 -18.10 -7.53 0.85
N ASP A 283 -19.01 -8.36 0.32
CA ASP A 283 -18.77 -9.77 0.01
C ASP A 283 -17.72 -9.90 -1.11
N SER A 284 -16.62 -10.59 -0.82
CA SER A 284 -15.49 -10.79 -1.74
C SER A 284 -15.80 -11.79 -2.87
N THR A 285 -16.86 -12.60 -2.74
CA THR A 285 -17.23 -13.64 -3.70
C THR A 285 -18.16 -13.14 -4.81
N LYS A 286 -18.72 -11.93 -4.64
CA LYS A 286 -19.74 -11.36 -5.54
C LYS A 286 -19.16 -10.27 -6.43
N ASP A 287 -19.80 -10.07 -7.56
CA ASP A 287 -19.47 -9.06 -8.56
C ASP A 287 -20.66 -8.12 -8.75
N LEU A 288 -20.45 -6.80 -8.63
CA LEU A 288 -21.49 -5.79 -8.82
C LEU A 288 -22.14 -5.85 -10.21
N ARG A 289 -21.41 -6.31 -11.23
CA ARG A 289 -21.94 -6.46 -12.60
C ARG A 289 -22.99 -7.56 -12.72
N GLN A 290 -23.00 -8.49 -11.77
CA GLN A 290 -23.93 -9.62 -11.74
C GLN A 290 -25.14 -9.35 -10.84
N ASP A 291 -25.23 -8.17 -10.23
CA ASP A 291 -26.40 -7.80 -9.46
C ASP A 291 -27.58 -7.49 -10.39
N ILE A 292 -28.73 -8.10 -10.12
CA ILE A 292 -29.97 -7.91 -10.90
C ILE A 292 -30.31 -6.42 -11.02
N PHE A 293 -30.14 -5.66 -9.93
CA PHE A 293 -30.36 -4.21 -9.91
C PHE A 293 -29.49 -3.49 -10.95
N ASN A 294 -28.20 -3.84 -11.04
CA ASN A 294 -27.28 -3.21 -11.98
C ASN A 294 -27.52 -3.69 -13.42
N GLN A 295 -27.80 -4.99 -13.62
CA GLN A 295 -28.08 -5.54 -14.94
C GLN A 295 -29.34 -4.92 -15.55
N GLU A 296 -30.46 -4.95 -14.82
CA GLU A 296 -31.73 -4.40 -15.31
C GLU A 296 -31.71 -2.87 -15.32
N GLY A 297 -31.05 -2.24 -14.34
CA GLY A 297 -30.88 -0.79 -14.28
C GLY A 297 -30.12 -0.25 -15.49
N ILE A 298 -28.93 -0.79 -15.79
CA ILE A 298 -28.12 -0.38 -16.95
C ILE A 298 -28.86 -0.68 -18.26
N LYS A 299 -29.54 -1.82 -18.35
CA LYS A 299 -30.34 -2.16 -19.53
C LYS A 299 -31.49 -1.16 -19.77
N ALA A 300 -32.12 -0.67 -18.71
CA ALA A 300 -33.23 0.26 -18.79
C ALA A 300 -32.79 1.70 -19.10
N VAL A 301 -31.75 2.20 -18.42
CA VAL A 301 -31.26 3.58 -18.63
C VAL A 301 -30.29 3.70 -19.81
N GLY A 302 -29.77 2.58 -20.30
CA GLY A 302 -28.79 2.54 -21.39
C GLY A 302 -27.39 2.91 -20.92
N ASN A 303 -26.76 3.88 -21.58
CA ASN A 303 -25.34 4.16 -21.38
C ASN A 303 -25.10 4.94 -20.07
N ILE A 304 -24.39 4.32 -19.13
CA ILE A 304 -24.01 4.94 -17.86
C ILE A 304 -22.61 5.58 -17.93
N GLY A 305 -22.48 6.73 -17.29
CA GLY A 305 -21.22 7.46 -17.18
C GLY A 305 -20.36 6.95 -16.04
N LEU A 306 -19.57 5.90 -16.26
CA LEU A 306 -18.65 5.35 -15.28
C LEU A 306 -17.53 6.36 -14.94
N TYR A 307 -17.32 6.62 -13.65
CA TYR A 307 -16.26 7.52 -13.22
C TYR A 307 -15.38 7.00 -12.09
N ARG A 308 -15.72 5.87 -11.46
CA ARG A 308 -14.86 5.17 -10.50
C ARG A 308 -15.11 3.67 -10.60
N ILE A 309 -14.03 2.90 -10.47
CA ILE A 309 -14.10 1.45 -10.41
C ILE A 309 -13.10 0.90 -9.40
N GLY A 310 -13.52 -0.13 -8.67
CA GLY A 310 -12.68 -1.00 -7.87
C GLY A 310 -12.90 -2.45 -8.24
N ILE A 311 -11.80 -3.18 -8.42
CA ILE A 311 -11.81 -4.61 -8.76
C ILE A 311 -11.03 -5.43 -7.74
N ARG A 312 -11.42 -6.70 -7.62
CA ARG A 312 -10.74 -7.73 -6.84
C ARG A 312 -10.22 -8.79 -7.78
N VAL A 313 -8.93 -9.07 -7.70
CA VAL A 313 -8.29 -10.17 -8.42
C VAL A 313 -7.97 -11.27 -7.42
N GLU A 314 -8.33 -12.51 -7.77
CA GLU A 314 -8.00 -13.66 -6.94
C GLU A 314 -6.48 -13.85 -6.89
N ARG A 315 -5.96 -14.01 -5.67
CA ARG A 315 -4.54 -14.25 -5.45
C ARG A 315 -4.21 -15.69 -5.82
N THR A 316 -3.19 -15.89 -6.64
CA THR A 316 -2.69 -17.23 -7.03
C THR A 316 -1.56 -17.74 -6.13
N ASN A 317 -1.21 -17.05 -5.03
CA ASN A 317 -0.05 -17.38 -4.22
C ASN A 317 -0.31 -18.55 -3.25
N PRO A 318 0.37 -19.71 -3.41
CA PRO A 318 0.17 -20.89 -2.58
C PRO A 318 0.83 -20.83 -1.19
N LEU A 319 1.75 -19.90 -0.93
CA LEU A 319 2.61 -19.93 0.26
C LEU A 319 1.90 -19.59 1.57
N LEU A 320 0.78 -18.87 1.52
CA LEU A 320 0.17 -18.27 2.72
C LEU A 320 -1.31 -18.67 2.92
N GLN A 321 -1.85 -19.53 2.06
CA GLN A 321 -3.27 -19.96 2.08
C GLN A 321 -4.24 -18.78 2.26
N LEU A 322 -3.91 -17.62 1.70
CA LEU A 322 -4.71 -16.41 1.84
C LEU A 322 -5.96 -16.57 0.99
N ALA A 323 -7.11 -16.77 1.63
CA ALA A 323 -8.41 -16.71 0.99
C ALA A 323 -8.86 -15.25 0.75
N ASP A 324 -7.91 -14.37 0.39
CA ASP A 324 -8.16 -12.96 0.15
C ASP A 324 -7.81 -12.54 -1.27
N ASN A 325 -8.48 -11.49 -1.73
CA ASN A 325 -8.25 -10.89 -3.05
C ASN A 325 -7.36 -9.66 -2.90
N VAL A 326 -6.51 -9.45 -3.89
CA VAL A 326 -5.81 -8.17 -4.07
C VAL A 326 -6.75 -7.18 -4.75
N GLU A 327 -6.63 -5.91 -4.40
CA GLU A 327 -7.60 -4.87 -4.80
C GLU A 327 -6.93 -3.77 -5.60
N LEU A 328 -7.56 -3.37 -6.70
CA LEU A 328 -7.18 -2.21 -7.52
C LEU A 328 -8.37 -1.26 -7.55
N THR A 329 -8.14 0.02 -7.27
CA THR A 329 -9.15 1.08 -7.41
C THR A 329 -8.63 2.23 -8.26
N ILE A 330 -9.40 2.66 -9.25
CA ILE A 330 -9.16 3.90 -10.00
C ILE A 330 -10.12 4.96 -9.46
N PRO A 331 -9.63 5.92 -8.66
CA PRO A 331 -10.46 6.83 -7.86
C PRO A 331 -10.91 8.05 -8.67
N GLY A 332 -11.50 7.84 -9.85
CA GLY A 332 -12.04 8.96 -10.63
C GLY A 332 -13.22 9.66 -9.95
N THR A 333 -13.60 10.80 -10.53
CA THR A 333 -14.61 11.70 -9.95
C THR A 333 -15.65 12.08 -10.99
N LEU A 334 -16.86 12.42 -10.54
CA LEU A 334 -17.89 12.95 -11.42
C LEU A 334 -17.41 14.19 -12.18
N ARG A 335 -16.61 15.06 -11.55
CA ARG A 335 -16.02 16.24 -12.18
C ARG A 335 -15.09 15.86 -13.35
N ARG A 336 -14.25 14.83 -13.19
CA ARG A 336 -13.41 14.30 -14.28
C ARG A 336 -14.25 13.81 -15.45
N TYR A 337 -15.33 13.08 -15.17
CA TYR A 337 -16.23 12.54 -16.19
C TYR A 337 -16.93 13.66 -16.98
N LEU A 338 -17.59 14.59 -16.28
CA LEU A 338 -18.29 15.72 -16.90
C LEU A 338 -17.34 16.67 -17.67
N GLY A 339 -16.09 16.77 -17.23
CA GLY A 339 -15.07 17.58 -17.91
C GLY A 339 -14.55 16.98 -19.22
N GLY A 340 -14.83 15.70 -19.54
CA GLY A 340 -14.32 15.06 -20.76
C GLY A 340 -12.80 15.26 -20.92
N SER A 341 -12.30 15.48 -22.12
CA SER A 341 -10.84 15.64 -22.35
C SER A 341 -10.19 16.86 -21.67
N SER A 342 -10.95 17.84 -21.19
CA SER A 342 -10.43 19.00 -20.46
C SER A 342 -10.48 18.83 -18.93
N GLY A 343 -11.02 17.73 -18.43
CA GLY A 343 -11.06 17.40 -17.00
C GLY A 343 -9.68 17.07 -16.42
N SER A 344 -9.45 17.40 -15.14
CA SER A 344 -8.22 17.04 -14.42
C SER A 344 -8.03 15.52 -14.39
N PRO A 345 -6.88 14.98 -14.84
CA PRO A 345 -6.70 13.54 -15.05
C PRO A 345 -6.65 12.75 -13.74
N VAL A 346 -6.87 11.43 -13.83
CA VAL A 346 -6.77 10.51 -12.68
C VAL A 346 -5.40 9.85 -12.73
N ASN A 347 -4.41 10.50 -12.14
CA ASN A 347 -2.99 10.13 -12.31
C ASN A 347 -2.49 9.02 -11.40
N PHE A 348 -3.36 8.42 -10.60
CA PHE A 348 -3.00 7.29 -9.77
C PHE A 348 -4.11 6.24 -9.67
N ALA A 349 -3.68 5.02 -9.38
CA ALA A 349 -4.53 3.94 -8.93
C ALA A 349 -4.15 3.54 -7.49
N ILE A 350 -5.08 2.98 -6.72
CA ILE A 350 -4.82 2.46 -5.38
C ILE A 350 -4.70 0.95 -5.49
N LEU A 351 -3.56 0.41 -5.07
CA LEU A 351 -3.29 -1.01 -4.94
C LEU A 351 -3.37 -1.36 -3.47
N SER A 352 -4.15 -2.38 -3.11
CA SER A 352 -4.38 -2.76 -1.72
C SER A 352 -4.31 -4.26 -1.51
N LYS A 353 -3.96 -4.64 -0.28
CA LYS A 353 -3.77 -6.03 0.19
C LYS A 353 -2.64 -6.77 -0.51
N CYS A 354 -1.79 -6.07 -1.26
CA CYS A 354 -0.55 -6.62 -1.78
C CYS A 354 0.43 -6.88 -0.63
N ILE A 355 1.17 -7.99 -0.69
CA ILE A 355 2.24 -8.32 0.27
C ILE A 355 3.52 -8.76 -0.44
N SER A 356 3.46 -8.91 -1.76
CA SER A 356 4.53 -9.44 -2.58
C SER A 356 4.59 -8.73 -3.93
N ARG A 357 5.71 -8.93 -4.62
CA ARG A 357 5.92 -8.46 -6.00
C ARG A 357 4.87 -9.04 -6.96
N ASP A 358 4.54 -10.32 -6.81
CA ASP A 358 3.61 -11.01 -7.71
C ASP A 358 2.20 -10.43 -7.63
N ASP A 359 1.76 -10.02 -6.42
CA ASP A 359 0.49 -9.31 -6.24
C ASP A 359 0.49 -7.98 -7.01
N PHE A 360 1.55 -7.20 -6.82
CA PHE A 360 1.73 -5.92 -7.49
C PHE A 360 1.77 -6.07 -9.00
N GLU A 361 2.52 -7.04 -9.53
CA GLU A 361 2.59 -7.30 -10.96
C GLU A 361 1.26 -7.80 -11.53
N THR A 362 0.52 -8.60 -10.76
CA THR A 362 -0.83 -9.06 -11.15
C THR A 362 -1.79 -7.89 -11.34
N LEU A 363 -1.79 -6.92 -10.42
CA LEU A 363 -2.64 -5.74 -10.53
C LEU A 363 -2.13 -4.77 -11.61
N THR A 364 -0.82 -4.54 -11.71
CA THR A 364 -0.28 -3.54 -12.65
C THR A 364 -0.36 -3.98 -14.11
N LYS A 365 -0.36 -5.30 -14.41
CA LYS A 365 -0.66 -5.83 -15.75
C LYS A 365 -2.03 -5.39 -16.31
N LEU A 366 -2.96 -4.98 -15.45
CA LEU A 366 -4.28 -4.48 -15.86
C LEU A 366 -4.28 -3.01 -16.24
N ILE A 367 -3.26 -2.25 -15.82
CA ILE A 367 -3.27 -0.77 -15.91
C ILE A 367 -2.04 -0.16 -16.57
N LEU A 368 -1.00 -0.94 -16.84
CA LEU A 368 0.16 -0.57 -17.63
C LEU A 368 0.01 -1.14 -19.03
#